data_AF-A0A522R9J0-F1
#
_entry.id   AF-A0A522R9J0-F1
#
_cell.length_a   1.000
_cell.length_b   1.000
_cell.length_c   1.000
_cell.angle_alpha   90.00
_cell.angle_beta   90.00
_cell.angle_gamma   90.00
#
_symmetry.space_group_name_H-M   'P 1'
#
loop_
_entity.id
_entity.type
_entity.pdbx_description
1 polymer ?
#
loop_
_entity_poly.entity_id
_entity_poly.type
_entity_poly.pdbx_seq_one_letter_code
_entity_poly.pdbx_strand_id
1 'polypeptide(L)'
;MKLETVSGFRSMDYQTGLIRRKLKAGMSIRKALSINAVPGYSEHQTGCAVDLTTPGVPAADASFEHSKAFAWLQQHGGQYGFHLSFPAGNPYGYEYEPWHWRYIAGSDVKR
;
A
#
# COMPACT_ATOMS: atom_id res chain seq x y z
N MET A 1 -0.72 19.88 -7.42
CA MET A 1 -0.41 18.48 -7.03
C MET A 1 -1.45 18.07 -6.00
N LYS A 2 -2.03 16.87 -6.13
CA LYS A 2 -3.10 16.38 -5.23
C LYS A 2 -2.82 14.91 -4.89
N LEU A 3 -3.07 14.52 -3.65
CA LEU A 3 -3.13 13.14 -3.21
C LEU A 3 -4.59 12.74 -3.02
N GLU A 4 -4.93 11.51 -3.40
CA GLU A 4 -6.25 10.91 -3.20
C GLU A 4 -6.09 9.58 -2.50
N THR A 5 -7.01 9.28 -1.59
CA THR A 5 -7.01 8.02 -0.85
C THR A 5 -7.79 6.95 -1.61
N VAL A 6 -7.17 5.79 -1.78
CA VAL A 6 -7.77 4.61 -2.40
C VAL A 6 -8.35 3.69 -1.32
N SER A 7 -7.58 3.43 -0.27
CA SER A 7 -7.92 2.47 0.78
C SER A 7 -7.19 2.84 2.08
N GLY A 8 -7.83 2.55 3.21
CA GLY A 8 -7.31 2.80 4.56
C GLY A 8 -7.49 1.56 5.41
N PHE A 9 -8.17 1.66 6.56
CA PHE A 9 -8.45 0.48 7.37
C PHE A 9 -9.19 -0.63 6.58
N ARG A 10 -8.75 -1.88 6.76
CA ARG A 10 -9.41 -3.08 6.23
C ARG A 10 -9.59 -4.11 7.34
N SER A 11 -10.80 -4.68 7.47
CA SER A 11 -11.05 -5.78 8.41
C SER A 11 -10.45 -7.11 7.94
N MET A 12 -10.33 -8.07 8.87
CA MET A 12 -9.96 -9.47 8.57
C MET A 12 -10.84 -10.07 7.46
N ASP A 13 -12.16 -9.86 7.54
CA ASP A 13 -13.12 -10.40 6.58
C ASP A 13 -12.97 -9.77 5.21
N TYR A 14 -12.73 -8.46 5.16
CA TYR A 14 -12.48 -7.76 3.91
C TYR A 14 -11.21 -8.30 3.22
N GLN A 15 -10.13 -8.45 4.00
CA GLN A 15 -8.86 -9.01 3.51
C GLN A 15 -9.04 -10.44 3.01
N THR A 16 -9.81 -11.25 3.74
CA THR A 16 -10.17 -12.63 3.31
C THR A 16 -10.94 -12.62 2.00
N GLY A 17 -11.86 -11.67 1.82
CA GLY A 17 -12.61 -11.48 0.59
C GLY A 17 -11.72 -11.17 -0.62
N LEU A 18 -10.68 -10.34 -0.46
CA LEU A 18 -9.71 -10.04 -1.53
C LEU A 18 -8.99 -11.30 -2.02
N ILE A 19 -8.46 -12.10 -1.09
CA ILE A 19 -7.76 -13.34 -1.42
C ILE A 19 -8.71 -14.32 -2.13
N ARG A 20 -9.91 -14.53 -1.59
CA ARG A 20 -10.92 -15.41 -2.20
C ARG A 20 -11.28 -14.98 -3.63
N ARG A 21 -11.42 -13.68 -3.88
CA ARG A 21 -11.69 -13.16 -5.25
C ARG A 21 -10.56 -13.50 -6.22
N LYS A 22 -9.30 -13.34 -5.82
CA LYS A 22 -8.14 -13.69 -6.66
C LYS A 22 -8.08 -15.19 -6.96
N LEU A 23 -8.27 -16.03 -5.95
CA LEU A 23 -8.32 -17.49 -6.15
C LEU A 23 -9.47 -17.91 -7.07
N LYS A 24 -10.66 -17.33 -6.90
CA LYS A 24 -11.81 -17.58 -7.77
C LYS A 24 -11.57 -17.14 -9.21
N ALA A 25 -10.73 -16.12 -9.43
CA ALA A 25 -10.27 -15.69 -10.74
C ALA A 25 -9.16 -16.58 -11.34
N GLY A 26 -8.83 -17.70 -10.70
CA GLY A 26 -7.83 -18.67 -11.18
C GLY A 26 -6.38 -18.32 -10.80
N MET A 27 -6.17 -17.28 -9.99
CA MET A 27 -4.83 -16.94 -9.50
C MET A 27 -4.33 -17.99 -8.51
N SER A 28 -3.07 -18.40 -8.64
CA SER A 28 -2.45 -19.29 -7.65
C SER A 28 -2.36 -18.62 -6.28
N ILE A 29 -2.43 -19.41 -5.20
CA ILE A 29 -2.30 -18.87 -3.85
C ILE A 29 -0.99 -18.11 -3.63
N ARG A 30 0.11 -18.60 -4.21
CA ARG A 30 1.42 -17.93 -4.12
C ARG A 30 1.39 -16.53 -4.72
N LYS A 31 0.78 -16.36 -5.91
CA LYS A 31 0.64 -15.05 -6.57
C LYS A 31 -0.40 -14.16 -5.87
N ALA A 32 -1.47 -14.74 -5.34
CA ALA A 32 -2.43 -13.97 -4.56
C ALA A 32 -1.79 -13.38 -3.30
N LEU A 33 -0.94 -14.15 -2.63
CA LEU A 33 -0.25 -13.74 -1.41
C LEU A 33 0.96 -12.81 -1.65
N SER A 34 1.51 -12.73 -2.87
CA SER A 34 2.50 -11.69 -3.22
C SER A 34 1.85 -10.32 -3.49
N ILE A 35 0.53 -10.27 -3.73
CA ILE A 35 -0.22 -9.02 -3.99
C ILE A 35 -1.03 -8.60 -2.76
N ASN A 36 -1.54 -9.54 -1.98
CA ASN A 36 -2.33 -9.23 -0.79
C ASN A 36 -1.84 -10.07 0.38
N ALA A 37 -1.49 -9.38 1.46
CA ALA A 37 -1.09 -10.02 2.71
C ALA A 37 -2.15 -11.01 3.21
N VAL A 38 -1.67 -12.06 3.87
CA VAL A 38 -2.51 -13.04 4.57
C VAL A 38 -3.46 -12.30 5.54
N PRO A 39 -4.75 -12.65 5.62
CA PRO A 39 -5.64 -12.07 6.63
C PRO A 39 -5.06 -12.25 8.05
N GLY A 40 -4.93 -11.15 8.78
CA GLY A 40 -4.25 -11.08 10.07
C GLY A 40 -2.85 -10.47 10.01
N TYR A 41 -2.26 -10.37 8.81
CA TYR A 41 -0.90 -9.87 8.58
C TYR A 41 -0.87 -8.62 7.68
N SER A 42 -2.02 -8.06 7.30
CA SER A 42 -2.10 -6.84 6.49
C SER A 42 -1.90 -5.61 7.35
N GLU A 43 -1.04 -4.68 6.92
CA GLU A 43 -0.82 -3.42 7.63
C GLU A 43 -2.10 -2.57 7.70
N HIS A 44 -3.02 -2.70 6.73
CA HIS A 44 -4.32 -2.01 6.78
C HIS A 44 -5.21 -2.46 7.95
N GLN A 45 -4.96 -3.64 8.51
CA GLN A 45 -5.70 -4.10 9.70
C GLN A 45 -5.29 -3.35 10.96
N THR A 46 -4.12 -2.72 10.96
CA THR A 46 -3.67 -1.86 12.06
C THR A 46 -4.35 -0.49 12.05
N GLY A 47 -4.94 -0.09 10.91
CA GLY A 47 -5.41 1.29 10.68
C GLY A 47 -4.28 2.29 10.40
N CYS A 48 -3.01 1.86 10.40
CA CYS A 48 -1.85 2.72 10.18
C CYS A 48 -1.31 2.68 8.73
N ALA A 49 -2.02 2.05 7.79
CA ALA A 49 -1.62 2.02 6.38
C ALA A 49 -2.67 2.65 5.49
N VAL A 50 -2.21 3.32 4.43
CA VAL A 50 -3.03 4.00 3.44
C VAL A 50 -2.51 3.72 2.03
N ASP A 51 -3.43 3.39 1.14
CA ASP A 51 -3.18 3.34 -0.31
C ASP A 51 -3.50 4.71 -0.90
N LEU A 52 -2.55 5.30 -1.63
CA LEU A 52 -2.63 6.65 -2.19
C LEU A 52 -2.53 6.63 -3.72
N THR A 53 -3.17 7.60 -4.36
CA THR A 53 -3.05 7.88 -5.78
C THR A 53 -3.11 9.40 -6.05
N THR A 54 -3.17 9.79 -7.31
CA THR A 54 -3.40 11.17 -7.79
C THR A 54 -4.42 11.15 -8.93
N PRO A 55 -5.14 12.26 -9.21
CA PRO A 55 -6.06 12.32 -10.35
C PRO A 55 -5.41 11.85 -11.65
N GLY A 56 -6.12 10.99 -12.38
CA GLY A 56 -5.67 10.43 -13.67
C GLY A 56 -4.82 9.16 -13.56
N VAL A 57 -4.48 8.71 -12.34
CA VAL A 57 -3.76 7.45 -12.11
C VAL A 57 -4.73 6.40 -11.53
N PRO A 58 -4.75 5.16 -12.06
CA PRO A 58 -5.58 4.11 -11.51
C PRO A 58 -5.30 3.81 -10.04
N ALA A 59 -6.31 3.30 -9.33
CA ALA A 59 -6.19 2.90 -7.94
C ALA A 59 -5.28 1.67 -7.79
N ALA A 60 -4.36 1.72 -6.81
CA ALA A 60 -3.42 0.63 -6.51
C ALA A 60 -2.65 0.13 -7.75
N ASP A 61 -2.04 1.07 -8.49
CA ASP A 61 -1.34 0.81 -9.73
C ASP A 61 0.09 1.37 -9.73
N ALA A 62 1.03 0.64 -10.35
CA ALA A 62 2.44 0.97 -10.34
C ALA A 62 2.73 2.32 -11.02
N SER A 63 1.90 2.74 -11.99
CA SER A 63 2.05 4.03 -12.68
C SER A 63 1.98 5.25 -11.75
N PHE A 64 1.48 5.10 -10.52
CA PHE A 64 1.55 6.13 -9.49
C PHE A 64 2.97 6.64 -9.24
N GLU A 65 3.99 5.78 -9.40
CA GLU A 65 5.39 6.14 -9.18
C GLU A 65 5.89 7.28 -10.08
N HIS A 66 5.30 7.42 -11.27
CA HIS A 66 5.67 8.46 -12.24
C HIS A 66 5.00 9.80 -11.96
N SER A 67 4.17 9.88 -10.92
CA SER A 67 3.44 11.10 -10.59
C SER A 67 4.27 12.09 -9.76
N LYS A 68 3.92 13.37 -9.88
CA LYS A 68 4.45 14.43 -8.98
C LYS A 68 4.08 14.16 -7.51
N ALA A 69 2.96 13.50 -7.26
CA ALA A 69 2.49 13.19 -5.92
C ALA A 69 3.37 12.13 -5.24
N PHE A 70 3.73 11.06 -5.97
CA PHE A 70 4.68 10.07 -5.46
C PHE A 70 6.07 10.67 -5.21
N ALA A 71 6.57 11.49 -6.15
CA ALA A 71 7.84 12.20 -5.95
C ALA A 71 7.84 13.06 -4.68
N TRP A 72 6.72 13.73 -4.38
CA TRP A 72 6.56 14.49 -3.15
C TRP A 72 6.53 13.59 -1.91
N LEU A 73 5.81 12.46 -1.94
CA LEU A 73 5.79 11.50 -0.83
C LEU A 73 7.19 10.94 -0.53
N GLN A 74 7.99 10.64 -1.54
CA GLN A 74 9.37 10.18 -1.36
C GLN A 74 10.25 11.24 -0.65
N GLN A 75 10.00 12.53 -0.88
CA GLN A 75 10.78 13.62 -0.28
C GLN A 75 10.26 14.06 1.10
N HIS A 76 8.96 13.98 1.31
CA HIS A 76 8.28 14.60 2.45
C HIS A 76 7.54 13.60 3.35
N GLY A 77 7.17 12.42 2.86
CA GLY A 77 6.35 11.44 3.60
C GLY A 77 6.92 11.12 4.98
N GLY A 78 8.24 10.91 5.07
CA GLY A 78 8.92 10.65 6.34
C GLY A 78 8.78 11.78 7.36
N GLN A 79 8.68 13.06 6.92
CA GLN A 79 8.47 14.21 7.81
C GLN A 79 7.10 14.17 8.50
N TYR A 80 6.13 13.46 7.90
CA TYR A 80 4.80 13.22 8.44
C TYR A 80 4.65 11.80 9.03
N GLY A 81 5.76 11.06 9.16
CA GLY A 81 5.80 9.71 9.72
C GLY A 81 5.34 8.60 8.77
N PHE A 82 5.21 8.86 7.47
CA PHE A 82 4.80 7.89 6.46
C PHE A 82 5.99 7.32 5.69
N HIS A 83 6.00 6.00 5.50
CA HIS A 83 7.06 5.27 4.81
C HIS A 83 6.46 4.31 3.79
N LEU A 84 7.16 4.14 2.67
CA LEU A 84 6.81 3.16 1.63
C LEU A 84 7.13 1.75 2.14
N SER A 85 6.12 0.92 2.38
CA SER A 85 6.33 -0.40 2.99
C SER A 85 6.93 -1.42 2.02
N PHE A 86 6.55 -1.35 0.74
CA PHE A 86 6.90 -2.35 -0.27
C PHE A 86 7.61 -1.73 -1.48
N PRO A 87 8.86 -1.25 -1.32
CA PRO A 87 9.67 -0.82 -2.45
C PRO A 87 10.03 -1.99 -3.38
N ALA A 88 10.50 -1.67 -4.59
CA ALA A 88 11.03 -2.67 -5.51
C ALA A 88 12.16 -3.47 -4.86
N GLY A 89 12.08 -4.81 -4.94
CA GLY A 89 13.07 -5.70 -4.33
C GLY A 89 12.99 -5.80 -2.81
N ASN A 90 11.87 -5.41 -2.18
CA ASN A 90 11.67 -5.60 -0.74
C ASN A 90 11.90 -7.08 -0.33
N PRO A 91 12.44 -7.33 0.88
CA PRO A 91 12.81 -8.67 1.32
C PRO A 91 11.61 -9.54 1.73
N TYR A 92 10.40 -8.97 1.76
CA TYR A 92 9.20 -9.61 2.29
C TYR A 92 8.48 -10.49 1.26
N GLY A 93 8.87 -10.39 -0.02
CA GLY A 93 8.27 -11.17 -1.10
C GLY A 93 6.94 -10.61 -1.63
N TYR A 94 6.58 -9.38 -1.23
CA TYR A 94 5.48 -8.65 -1.84
C TYR A 94 5.91 -8.01 -3.15
N GLU A 95 4.95 -7.81 -4.04
CA GLU A 95 5.15 -6.98 -5.23
C GLU A 95 5.46 -5.54 -4.84
N TYR A 96 6.01 -4.79 -5.79
CA TYR A 96 6.24 -3.37 -5.60
C TYR A 96 4.90 -2.62 -5.54
N GLU A 97 4.68 -1.85 -4.47
CA GLU A 97 3.44 -1.13 -4.24
C GLU A 97 3.71 0.36 -3.96
N PRO A 98 3.99 1.19 -5.00
CA PRO A 98 4.27 2.62 -4.82
C PRO A 98 3.13 3.40 -4.15
N TRP A 99 1.92 2.84 -4.16
CA TRP A 99 0.74 3.42 -3.55
C TRP A 99 0.63 3.14 -2.05
N HIS A 100 1.32 2.13 -1.49
CA HIS A 100 1.11 1.67 -0.11
C HIS A 100 2.06 2.34 0.89
N TRP A 101 1.51 3.19 1.75
CA TRP A 101 2.28 3.98 2.73
C TRP A 101 1.82 3.68 4.15
N ARG A 102 2.78 3.40 5.03
CA ARG A 102 2.52 3.12 6.45
C ARG A 102 2.99 4.25 7.34
N TYR A 103 2.11 4.65 8.25
CA TYR A 103 2.42 5.51 9.37
C TYR A 103 3.16 4.75 10.48
N ILE A 104 4.29 5.31 10.92
CA ILE A 104 5.10 4.80 12.03
C ILE A 104 5.28 5.93 13.05
N ALA A 105 4.62 5.80 14.20
CA ALA A 105 4.72 6.75 15.29
C ALA A 105 6.18 6.88 15.78
N GLY A 106 6.67 8.12 15.93
CA GLY A 106 8.02 8.39 16.43
C GLY A 106 9.16 8.23 15.41
N SER A 107 8.87 7.84 14.16
CA SER A 107 9.82 8.09 13.06
C SER A 107 9.99 9.61 12.88
N ASP A 108 11.18 10.10 12.54
CA ASP A 108 11.62 11.52 12.55
C ASP A 108 10.60 12.55 12.00
N VAL A 109 9.54 12.82 12.75
CA VAL A 109 8.60 13.90 12.51
C VAL A 109 9.35 15.15 12.90
N LYS A 110 9.90 15.87 11.91
CA LYS A 110 10.41 17.21 12.11
C LYS A 110 9.23 18.08 12.57
N ARG A 111 9.13 18.26 13.89
CA ARG A 111 8.22 19.21 14.52
C ARG A 111 8.67 20.64 14.24
#